data_AF-A0A924IHJ7-F1
#
_entry.id   AF-A0A924IHJ7-F1
#
_cell.length_a   1.000
_cell.length_b   1.000
_cell.length_c   1.000
_cell.angle_alpha   90.00
_cell.angle_beta   90.00
_cell.angle_gamma   90.00
#
_symmetry.space_group_name_H-M   'P 1'
#
loop_
_entity.id
_entity.type
_entity.pdbx_description
1 polymer ?
#
loop_
_entity_poly.entity_id
_entity_poly.type
_entity_poly.pdbx_seq_one_letter_code
_entity_poly.pdbx_strand_id
1 'polypeptide(L)'
;MVSWYYVLGSERVGPVGIETLKDLFLKEEISLESYVWRKGFQNWERIKDVNELDFSTPHETAKPKAERRTDVKAVDLVEEISSENSPEVTFNFNWNTIRDEEELFFIKVGHDRKAQLETDLFGPYSLVELRDAIDDRRINNHSLIFAAGMPGWVEVGDTPLDPKNLKLNTNNILDEAPLLIVVDNDPMPLIALVQQAGIKKCTLLGAGPFQKGKVVMCSMYSGTALKAKNLKLNIEEYHPREQKVYCRVVEISESAKKIMQNYAD
;
A
#
# COMPACT_ATOMS: atom_id res chain seq x y z
N MET A 1 -18.15 22.65 -9.50
CA MET A 1 -18.79 21.34 -9.25
C MET A 1 -17.86 20.52 -8.37
N VAL A 2 -18.38 19.85 -7.34
CA VAL A 2 -17.55 18.99 -6.47
C VAL A 2 -17.43 17.62 -7.13
N SER A 3 -16.20 17.23 -7.46
CA SER A 3 -15.89 15.93 -8.04
C SER A 3 -15.60 14.93 -6.92
N TRP A 4 -16.36 13.84 -6.91
CA TRP A 4 -16.23 12.74 -5.98
C TRP A 4 -15.65 11.51 -6.65
N TYR A 5 -15.04 10.64 -5.87
CA TYR A 5 -14.47 9.38 -6.27
C TYR A 5 -14.94 8.33 -5.27
N TYR A 6 -15.13 7.09 -5.70
CA TYR A 6 -15.55 5.98 -4.86
C TYR A 6 -14.75 4.73 -5.17
N VAL A 7 -14.74 3.78 -4.24
CA VAL A 7 -14.11 2.48 -4.42
C VAL A 7 -15.17 1.44 -4.73
N LEU A 8 -14.99 0.72 -5.85
CA LEU A 8 -15.82 -0.40 -6.26
C LEU A 8 -14.93 -1.65 -6.31
N GLY A 9 -15.15 -2.60 -5.39
CA GLY A 9 -14.23 -3.72 -5.20
C GLY A 9 -12.84 -3.23 -4.79
N SER A 10 -11.85 -3.39 -5.69
CA SER A 10 -10.45 -2.95 -5.50
C SER A 10 -10.04 -1.79 -6.41
N GLU A 11 -10.97 -1.25 -7.20
CA GLU A 11 -10.67 -0.17 -8.16
C GLU A 11 -11.19 1.19 -7.68
N ARG A 12 -10.44 2.24 -8.01
CA ARG A 12 -10.80 3.64 -7.72
C ARG A 12 -11.54 4.21 -8.93
N VAL A 13 -12.82 4.54 -8.76
CA VAL A 13 -13.68 5.01 -9.84
C VAL A 13 -14.06 6.48 -9.63
N GLY A 14 -13.92 7.30 -10.68
CA GLY A 14 -14.27 8.72 -10.68
C GLY A 14 -13.49 9.51 -11.74
N PRO A 15 -13.69 10.84 -11.86
CA PRO A 15 -14.55 11.69 -11.04
C PRO A 15 -16.05 11.55 -11.39
N VAL A 16 -16.89 11.44 -10.37
CA VAL A 16 -18.36 11.42 -10.46
C VAL A 16 -19.00 12.55 -9.64
N GLY A 17 -20.24 12.89 -9.95
CA GLY A 17 -21.03 13.83 -9.16
C GLY A 17 -21.68 13.16 -7.94
N ILE A 18 -22.14 13.97 -6.98
CA ILE A 18 -22.86 13.48 -5.81
C ILE A 18 -24.18 12.76 -6.19
N GLU A 19 -24.84 13.21 -7.25
CA GLU A 19 -26.05 12.56 -7.79
C GLU A 19 -25.74 11.17 -8.34
N THR A 20 -24.59 11.00 -8.99
CA THR A 20 -24.14 9.68 -9.45
C THR A 20 -23.81 8.75 -8.27
N LEU A 21 -23.23 9.27 -7.18
CA LEU A 21 -23.04 8.46 -5.96
C LEU A 21 -24.37 8.02 -5.35
N LYS A 22 -25.40 8.88 -5.35
CA LYS A 22 -26.76 8.49 -4.90
C LYS A 22 -27.31 7.36 -5.75
N ASP A 23 -27.20 7.47 -7.07
CA ASP A 23 -27.67 6.43 -8.00
C ASP A 23 -26.93 5.10 -7.82
N LEU A 24 -25.62 5.14 -7.59
CA LEU A 24 -24.80 3.95 -7.32
C LEU A 24 -25.16 3.30 -5.98
N PHE A 25 -25.49 4.11 -4.97
CA PHE A 25 -25.96 3.63 -3.67
C PHE A 25 -27.35 2.97 -3.78
N LEU A 26 -28.26 3.58 -4.57
CA LEU A 26 -29.58 3.01 -4.89
C LEU A 26 -29.50 1.70 -5.67
N LYS A 27 -28.45 1.52 -6.48
CA LYS A 27 -28.18 0.29 -7.24
C LYS A 27 -27.44 -0.79 -6.44
N GLU A 28 -27.15 -0.55 -5.16
CA GLU A 28 -26.37 -1.42 -4.28
C GLU A 28 -24.93 -1.69 -4.80
N GLU A 29 -24.42 -0.86 -5.72
CA GLU A 29 -23.02 -0.96 -6.19
C GLU A 29 -22.03 -0.41 -5.13
N ILE A 30 -22.49 0.53 -4.31
CA ILE A 30 -21.76 1.07 -3.16
C ILE A 30 -22.62 1.04 -1.91
N SER A 31 -22.00 0.81 -0.75
CA SER A 31 -22.68 0.71 0.55
C SER A 31 -22.19 1.81 1.51
N LEU A 32 -22.81 1.94 2.68
CA LEU A 32 -22.38 2.89 3.71
C LEU A 32 -20.93 2.64 4.20
N GLU A 33 -20.41 1.44 3.98
CA GLU A 33 -19.02 1.06 4.28
C GLU A 33 -18.05 1.32 3.11
N SER A 34 -18.57 1.68 1.92
CA SER A 34 -17.74 2.02 0.76
C SER A 34 -16.97 3.32 1.00
N TYR A 35 -15.74 3.35 0.51
CA TYR A 35 -14.87 4.51 0.63
C TYR A 35 -15.12 5.50 -0.50
N VAL A 36 -15.16 6.77 -0.13
CA VAL A 36 -15.35 7.91 -1.01
C VAL A 36 -14.29 8.96 -0.71
N TRP A 37 -13.95 9.73 -1.74
CA TRP A 37 -12.99 10.80 -1.63
C TRP A 37 -13.40 11.97 -2.53
N ARG A 38 -13.09 13.18 -2.09
CA ARG A 38 -13.22 14.39 -2.90
C ARG A 38 -12.07 15.33 -2.63
N LYS A 39 -11.87 16.27 -3.55
CA LYS A 39 -10.86 17.32 -3.44
C LYS A 39 -11.03 18.09 -2.12
N GLY A 40 -10.02 18.02 -1.25
CA GLY A 40 -10.00 18.63 0.08
C GLY A 40 -9.92 17.63 1.24
N PHE A 41 -10.09 16.33 0.98
CA PHE A 41 -9.91 15.29 1.99
C PHE A 41 -8.45 14.86 2.09
N GLN A 42 -7.94 14.70 3.32
CA GLN A 42 -6.59 14.21 3.58
C GLN A 42 -6.45 12.71 3.25
N ASN A 43 -7.55 11.94 3.36
CA ASN A 43 -7.61 10.51 3.08
C ASN A 43 -9.00 10.10 2.58
N TRP A 44 -9.13 8.87 2.08
CA TRP A 44 -10.43 8.28 1.76
C TRP A 44 -11.26 8.08 3.03
N GLU A 45 -12.52 8.50 3.00
CA GLU A 45 -13.45 8.40 4.12
C GLU A 45 -14.59 7.46 3.75
N ARG A 46 -15.17 6.76 4.73
CA ARG A 46 -16.35 5.93 4.45
C ARG A 46 -17.56 6.82 4.24
N ILE A 47 -18.48 6.38 3.38
CA ILE A 47 -19.72 7.12 3.12
C ILE A 47 -20.45 7.49 4.42
N LYS A 48 -20.53 6.58 5.39
CA LYS A 48 -21.16 6.85 6.70
C LYS A 48 -20.48 7.94 7.55
N ASP A 49 -19.19 8.16 7.34
CA ASP A 49 -18.39 9.11 8.13
C ASP A 49 -18.38 10.51 7.45
N VAL A 50 -18.88 10.60 6.21
CA VAL A 50 -18.98 11.84 5.45
C VAL A 50 -20.35 12.47 5.63
N ASN A 51 -20.44 13.45 6.54
CA ASN A 51 -21.69 14.18 6.85
C ASN A 51 -22.35 14.87 5.64
N GLU A 52 -21.62 15.11 4.54
CA GLU A 52 -22.17 15.70 3.30
C GLU A 52 -22.85 14.68 2.38
N LEU A 53 -22.63 13.39 2.63
CA LEU A 53 -23.22 12.26 1.92
C LEU A 53 -24.22 11.56 2.85
N ASP A 54 -25.13 12.33 3.42
CA ASP A 54 -26.24 11.76 4.18
C ASP A 54 -27.25 11.18 3.20
N PHE A 55 -27.04 9.93 2.79
CA PHE A 55 -27.98 9.12 2.00
C PHE A 55 -29.18 8.67 2.85
N SER A 56 -29.59 9.47 3.84
CA SER A 56 -30.82 9.25 4.59
C SER A 56 -31.98 9.32 3.61
N THR A 57 -32.47 8.16 3.22
CA THR A 57 -33.81 8.03 2.68
C THR A 57 -34.79 8.72 3.64
N PRO A 58 -35.81 9.45 3.15
CA PRO A 58 -36.99 9.70 3.96
C PRO A 58 -37.68 8.34 4.14
N HIS A 59 -37.31 7.59 5.17
CA HIS A 59 -38.16 6.50 5.64
C HIS A 59 -39.21 7.08 6.57
N GLU A 60 -40.31 7.55 5.97
CA GLU A 60 -41.54 7.79 6.71
C GLU A 60 -42.11 6.43 7.14
N THR A 61 -41.94 6.16 8.44
CA THR A 61 -42.81 5.35 9.32
C THR A 61 -43.05 3.87 8.98
N ALA A 62 -42.44 2.98 9.78
CA ALA A 62 -43.19 2.24 10.80
C ALA A 62 -42.24 1.50 11.78
N LYS A 63 -42.49 1.71 13.06
CA LYS A 63 -41.79 1.12 14.22
C LYS A 63 -42.36 -0.28 14.56
N PRO A 64 -41.79 -0.99 15.56
CA PRO A 64 -41.39 -2.40 15.48
C PRO A 64 -42.43 -3.38 16.04
N LYS A 65 -42.23 -4.69 15.79
CA LYS A 65 -42.80 -5.73 16.66
C LYS A 65 -41.80 -6.85 16.91
N ALA A 66 -41.40 -6.93 18.18
CA ALA A 66 -40.69 -8.05 18.77
C ALA A 66 -41.58 -9.30 18.77
N GLU A 67 -41.00 -10.47 18.51
CA GLU A 67 -41.45 -11.73 19.08
C GLU A 67 -40.25 -12.64 19.39
N ARG A 68 -40.38 -13.32 20.54
CA ARG A 68 -39.33 -13.86 21.40
C ARG A 68 -38.97 -15.32 21.09
N ARG A 69 -37.69 -15.63 21.36
CA ARG A 69 -37.11 -16.85 22.00
C ARG A 69 -37.34 -18.18 21.25
N THR A 70 -36.31 -19.01 21.07
CA THR A 70 -35.87 -19.93 22.14
C THR A 70 -34.37 -20.20 22.20
N ASP A 71 -33.97 -20.52 23.43
CA ASP A 71 -32.68 -20.94 23.94
C ASP A 71 -32.02 -22.11 23.20
N VAL A 72 -30.72 -22.02 22.92
CA VAL A 72 -29.78 -23.15 23.02
C VAL A 72 -28.46 -22.65 23.61
N LYS A 73 -27.98 -23.39 24.60
CA LYS A 73 -26.74 -23.16 25.37
C LYS A 73 -25.48 -23.43 24.55
N ALA A 74 -24.44 -22.69 24.96
CA ALA A 74 -23.01 -22.82 24.68
C ALA A 74 -22.51 -24.21 24.24
N VAL A 75 -21.78 -24.22 23.12
CA VAL A 75 -20.57 -25.03 22.93
C VAL A 75 -19.60 -24.23 22.03
N ASP A 76 -18.33 -24.29 22.39
CA ASP A 76 -17.13 -23.77 21.75
C ASP A 76 -17.23 -23.45 20.25
N LEU A 77 -16.94 -22.18 19.90
CA LEU A 77 -16.59 -21.78 18.54
C LEU A 77 -15.41 -20.81 18.58
N VAL A 78 -14.29 -21.29 19.11
CA VAL A 78 -12.97 -20.89 18.60
C VAL A 78 -12.76 -21.63 17.28
N GLU A 79 -13.52 -21.24 16.26
CA GLU A 79 -13.21 -21.62 14.89
C GLU A 79 -12.13 -20.69 14.37
N GLU A 80 -10.95 -21.27 14.26
CA GLU A 80 -9.94 -21.02 13.23
C GLU A 80 -10.41 -20.02 12.16
N ILE A 81 -10.04 -18.75 12.32
CA ILE A 81 -9.94 -17.85 11.18
C ILE A 81 -8.75 -18.39 10.37
N SER A 82 -9.07 -19.23 9.40
CA SER A 82 -8.16 -19.82 8.45
C SER A 82 -7.26 -18.75 7.85
N SER A 83 -5.96 -18.94 8.05
CA SER A 83 -4.86 -18.12 7.56
C SER A 83 -4.64 -18.22 6.04
N GLU A 84 -5.70 -18.47 5.26
CA GLU A 84 -5.63 -18.69 3.81
C GLU A 84 -6.21 -17.54 2.98
N ASN A 85 -6.96 -16.61 3.59
CA ASN A 85 -7.64 -15.53 2.87
C ASN A 85 -6.89 -14.18 2.88
N SER A 86 -5.55 -14.17 2.89
CA SER A 86 -4.83 -12.93 2.58
C SER A 86 -4.89 -12.71 1.06
N PRO A 87 -5.55 -11.64 0.57
CA PRO A 87 -5.74 -11.43 -0.86
C PRO A 87 -4.37 -11.28 -1.53
N GLU A 88 -4.16 -11.99 -2.64
CA GLU A 88 -2.94 -11.80 -3.41
C GLU A 88 -2.96 -10.42 -4.05
N VAL A 89 -1.98 -9.60 -3.70
CA VAL A 89 -1.81 -8.29 -4.32
C VAL A 89 -1.30 -8.49 -5.73
N THR A 90 -2.09 -8.06 -6.70
CA THR A 90 -1.68 -7.96 -8.10
C THR A 90 -0.96 -6.65 -8.31
N PHE A 91 0.34 -6.72 -8.59
CA PHE A 91 1.11 -5.54 -8.91
C PHE A 91 0.98 -5.22 -10.39
N ASN A 92 0.26 -4.14 -10.71
CA ASN A 92 0.18 -3.60 -12.05
C ASN A 92 0.66 -2.15 -12.03
N PHE A 93 1.92 -1.95 -12.43
CA PHE A 93 2.51 -0.62 -12.42
C PHE A 93 2.34 0.08 -13.77
N ASN A 94 1.80 1.30 -13.74
CA ASN A 94 1.62 2.12 -14.93
C ASN A 94 1.92 3.59 -14.61
N TRP A 95 2.99 4.12 -15.19
CA TRP A 95 3.42 5.51 -15.04
C TRP A 95 2.31 6.54 -15.30
N ASN A 96 1.40 6.27 -16.24
CA ASN A 96 0.38 7.24 -16.66
C ASN A 96 -0.81 7.34 -15.69
N THR A 97 -0.93 6.41 -14.75
CA THR A 97 -2.04 6.36 -13.80
C THR A 97 -1.64 6.82 -12.40
N ILE A 98 -0.35 7.09 -12.19
CA ILE A 98 0.21 7.51 -10.90
C ILE A 98 -0.14 8.97 -10.67
N ARG A 99 -0.62 9.29 -9.47
CA ARG A 99 -0.86 10.68 -9.07
C ARG A 99 0.44 11.30 -8.59
N ASP A 100 0.56 12.61 -8.80
CA ASP A 100 1.82 13.31 -8.56
C ASP A 100 2.24 13.27 -7.07
N GLU A 101 1.28 13.20 -6.14
CA GLU A 101 1.51 13.20 -4.69
C GLU A 101 1.56 11.80 -4.04
N GLU A 102 1.43 10.71 -4.83
CA GLU A 102 1.44 9.35 -4.27
C GLU A 102 2.87 8.88 -3.94
N GLU A 103 3.13 8.63 -2.65
CA GLU A 103 4.40 8.11 -2.12
C GLU A 103 4.59 6.63 -2.48
N LEU A 104 5.13 6.35 -3.67
CA LEU A 104 5.28 4.99 -4.21
C LEU A 104 6.72 4.61 -4.55
N PHE A 105 7.60 5.59 -4.72
CA PHE A 105 8.89 5.38 -5.37
C PHE A 105 10.04 5.30 -4.38
N PHE A 106 10.76 4.19 -4.42
CA PHE A 106 12.00 4.01 -3.67
C PHE A 106 13.19 4.39 -4.53
N ILE A 107 14.18 5.04 -3.93
CA ILE A 107 15.38 5.49 -4.62
C ILE A 107 16.62 4.92 -3.94
N LYS A 108 17.58 4.51 -4.77
CA LYS A 108 18.95 4.19 -4.37
C LYS A 108 19.89 5.21 -5.01
N VAL A 109 20.69 5.90 -4.22
CA VAL A 109 21.65 6.91 -4.70
C VAL A 109 23.08 6.41 -4.53
N GLY A 110 24.01 6.87 -5.38
CA GLY A 110 25.44 6.57 -5.26
C GLY A 110 25.88 5.29 -5.98
N HIS A 111 25.01 4.65 -6.76
CA HIS A 111 25.35 3.48 -7.58
C HIS A 111 26.49 3.76 -8.60
N ASP A 112 26.59 5.01 -9.07
CA ASP A 112 27.62 5.50 -9.98
C ASP A 112 28.99 5.72 -9.31
N ARG A 113 29.03 5.77 -7.97
CA ARG A 113 30.26 5.94 -7.20
C ARG A 113 30.79 4.55 -6.84
N LYS A 114 31.76 4.05 -7.60
CA LYS A 114 32.47 2.76 -7.44
C LYS A 114 33.17 2.54 -6.07
N ALA A 115 32.86 3.31 -5.04
CA ALA A 115 33.37 3.14 -3.69
C ALA A 115 32.36 2.32 -2.88
N GLN A 116 32.87 1.47 -2.00
CA GLN A 116 32.16 0.61 -1.03
C GLN A 116 31.33 1.40 0.02
N LEU A 117 30.74 2.52 -0.37
CA LEU A 117 29.79 3.26 0.43
C LEU A 117 28.44 2.59 0.22
N GLU A 118 27.79 2.23 1.33
CA GLU A 118 26.45 1.68 1.34
C GLU A 118 25.56 2.46 0.36
N THR A 119 24.88 1.75 -0.54
CA THR A 119 23.88 2.39 -1.38
C THR A 119 22.75 2.84 -0.48
N ASP A 120 22.66 4.15 -0.26
CA ASP A 120 21.62 4.69 0.59
C ASP A 120 20.25 4.52 -0.11
N LEU A 121 19.38 3.76 0.55
CA LEU A 121 18.04 3.44 0.12
C LEU A 121 17.04 4.37 0.83
N PHE A 122 16.18 5.02 0.06
CA PHE A 122 15.25 6.04 0.52
C PHE A 122 13.85 5.88 -0.07
N GLY A 123 12.89 6.57 0.54
CA GLY A 123 11.50 6.66 0.11
C GLY A 123 10.54 5.91 1.05
N PRO A 124 9.29 5.70 0.61
CA PRO A 124 8.79 6.03 -0.73
C PRO A 124 8.52 7.53 -0.97
N TYR A 125 8.92 8.03 -2.13
CA TYR A 125 8.68 9.40 -2.59
C TYR A 125 7.53 9.48 -3.59
N SER A 126 6.96 10.68 -3.70
CA SER A 126 6.01 11.08 -4.73
C SER A 126 6.69 11.60 -6.01
N LEU A 127 5.96 11.70 -7.12
CA LEU A 127 6.53 12.27 -8.36
C LEU A 127 6.96 13.73 -8.18
N VAL A 128 6.23 14.50 -7.37
CA VAL A 128 6.60 15.90 -7.03
C VAL A 128 7.97 15.93 -6.36
N GLU A 129 8.14 15.14 -5.29
CA GLU A 129 9.40 15.12 -4.53
C GLU A 129 10.57 14.62 -5.37
N LEU A 130 10.33 13.67 -6.28
CA LEU A 130 11.35 13.19 -7.20
C LEU A 130 11.75 14.26 -8.22
N ARG A 131 10.80 14.99 -8.80
CA ARG A 131 11.10 16.10 -9.72
C ARG A 131 11.89 17.19 -9.00
N ASP A 132 11.46 17.58 -7.80
CA ASP A 132 12.19 18.54 -6.96
C ASP A 132 13.61 18.04 -6.65
N ALA A 133 13.78 16.74 -6.35
CA ALA A 133 15.09 16.16 -6.08
C ALA A 133 16.01 16.13 -7.32
N ILE A 134 15.45 15.97 -8.53
CA ILE A 134 16.20 16.06 -9.80
C ILE A 134 16.63 17.52 -10.03
N ASP A 135 15.70 18.46 -9.88
CA ASP A 135 15.95 19.89 -10.09
C ASP A 135 17.01 20.42 -9.10
N ASP A 136 16.93 19.99 -7.83
CA ASP A 136 17.91 20.28 -6.79
C ASP A 136 19.25 19.53 -6.96
N ARG A 137 19.35 18.63 -7.95
CA ARG A 137 20.50 17.74 -8.19
C ARG A 137 20.84 16.84 -7.00
N ARG A 138 19.86 16.53 -6.16
CA ARG A 138 19.97 15.54 -5.07
C ARG A 138 20.00 14.11 -5.63
N ILE A 139 19.29 13.88 -6.73
CA ILE A 139 19.35 12.65 -7.52
C ILE A 139 19.76 12.97 -8.97
N ASN A 140 20.30 11.99 -9.67
CA ASN A 140 20.77 12.11 -11.05
C ASN A 140 20.26 10.95 -11.91
N ASN A 141 20.56 10.95 -13.20
CA ASN A 141 20.10 9.92 -14.12
C ASN A 141 20.58 8.50 -13.77
N HIS A 142 21.71 8.35 -13.07
CA HIS A 142 22.24 7.06 -12.62
C HIS A 142 21.73 6.62 -11.25
N SER A 143 20.92 7.44 -10.59
CA SER A 143 20.21 7.01 -9.39
C SER A 143 19.19 5.95 -9.81
N LEU A 144 18.99 4.93 -8.96
CA LEU A 144 18.06 3.86 -9.27
C LEU A 144 16.72 4.14 -8.63
N ILE A 145 15.65 3.84 -9.35
CA ILE A 145 14.27 3.99 -8.92
C ILE A 145 13.53 2.67 -9.02
N PHE A 146 12.64 2.44 -8.06
CA PHE A 146 11.76 1.29 -8.03
C PHE A 146 10.39 1.68 -7.47
N ALA A 147 9.34 1.09 -8.00
CA ALA A 147 8.01 1.09 -7.43
C ALA A 147 7.42 -0.31 -7.55
N ALA A 148 6.52 -0.66 -6.64
CA ALA A 148 5.91 -1.98 -6.65
C ALA A 148 5.16 -2.22 -7.97
N GLY A 149 5.41 -3.36 -8.61
CA GLY A 149 4.92 -3.66 -9.97
C GLY A 149 5.89 -3.33 -11.09
N MET A 150 6.99 -2.63 -10.81
CA MET A 150 8.12 -2.55 -11.73
C MET A 150 8.86 -3.90 -11.80
N PRO A 151 9.46 -4.24 -12.96
CA PRO A 151 10.19 -5.49 -13.13
C PRO A 151 11.48 -5.56 -12.30
N GLY A 152 12.01 -4.41 -11.84
CA GLY A 152 13.22 -4.32 -11.03
C GLY A 152 13.65 -2.86 -10.88
N TRP A 153 14.87 -2.65 -10.36
CA TRP A 153 15.48 -1.32 -10.29
C TRP A 153 15.83 -0.84 -11.70
N VAL A 154 15.50 0.41 -11.99
CA VAL A 154 15.79 1.08 -13.26
C VAL A 154 16.49 2.40 -12.97
N GLU A 155 17.41 2.83 -13.83
CA GLU A 155 17.99 4.17 -13.74
C GLU A 155 16.91 5.25 -13.93
N VAL A 156 16.96 6.33 -13.14
CA VAL A 156 16.04 7.48 -13.28
C VAL A 156 16.05 8.01 -14.72
N GLY A 157 17.24 8.03 -15.33
CA GLY A 157 17.42 8.42 -16.73
C GLY A 157 16.62 7.57 -17.71
N ASP A 158 16.34 6.31 -17.41
CA ASP A 158 15.60 5.38 -18.27
C ASP A 158 14.07 5.40 -18.01
N THR A 159 13.58 6.36 -17.20
CA THR A 159 12.16 6.52 -16.86
C THR A 159 11.53 7.79 -17.43
N PRO A 160 10.18 7.91 -17.40
CA PRO A 160 9.48 9.16 -17.72
C PRO A 160 9.81 10.38 -16.82
N LEU A 161 10.65 10.22 -15.79
CA LEU A 161 11.19 11.35 -15.02
C LEU A 161 12.27 12.12 -15.79
N ASP A 162 12.96 11.49 -16.75
CA ASP A 162 13.82 12.20 -17.70
C ASP A 162 12.94 12.71 -18.86
N PRO A 163 12.85 14.03 -19.10
CA PRO A 163 12.06 14.60 -20.19
C PRO A 163 12.43 14.08 -21.58
N LYS A 164 13.65 13.53 -21.75
CA LYS A 164 14.09 12.93 -23.02
C LYS A 164 13.46 11.55 -23.26
N ASN A 165 12.92 10.91 -22.22
CA ASN A 165 12.35 9.57 -22.27
C ASN A 165 10.85 9.60 -22.01
N LEU A 166 10.06 9.36 -23.05
CA LEU A 166 8.59 9.36 -22.96
C LEU A 166 8.02 8.02 -22.44
N LYS A 167 8.86 6.99 -22.30
CA LYS A 167 8.50 5.65 -21.87
C LYS A 167 9.62 5.04 -21.04
N LEU A 168 9.27 4.06 -20.20
CA LEU A 168 10.23 3.24 -19.48
C LEU A 168 11.09 2.44 -20.46
N ASN A 169 12.41 2.59 -20.37
CA ASN A 169 13.38 1.75 -21.05
C ASN A 169 13.78 0.58 -20.15
N THR A 170 13.47 -0.65 -20.57
CA THR A 170 13.68 -1.86 -19.77
C THR A 170 14.98 -2.59 -20.11
N ASN A 171 15.81 -2.07 -21.01
CA ASN A 171 17.03 -2.76 -21.44
C ASN A 171 18.10 -2.81 -20.34
N ASN A 172 18.04 -1.91 -19.36
CA ASN A 172 18.99 -1.79 -18.26
C ASN A 172 18.34 -2.07 -16.89
N ILE A 173 17.39 -3.01 -16.83
CA ILE A 173 16.86 -3.45 -15.53
C ILE A 173 17.98 -4.20 -14.79
N LEU A 174 18.25 -3.80 -13.55
CA LEU A 174 19.16 -4.54 -12.68
C LEU A 174 18.47 -5.81 -12.17
N ASP A 175 19.22 -6.92 -12.15
CA ASP A 175 18.69 -8.26 -11.89
C ASP A 175 18.09 -8.47 -10.49
N GLU A 176 18.44 -7.63 -9.51
CA GLU A 176 18.03 -7.83 -8.12
C GLU A 176 16.73 -7.08 -7.78
N ALA A 177 15.59 -7.75 -7.97
CA ALA A 177 14.30 -7.23 -7.54
C ALA A 177 14.25 -7.04 -6.00
N PRO A 178 13.85 -5.87 -5.49
CA PRO A 178 13.85 -5.61 -4.05
C PRO A 178 12.85 -6.48 -3.31
N LEU A 179 13.15 -6.71 -2.03
CA LEU A 179 12.26 -7.44 -1.14
C LEU A 179 11.21 -6.48 -0.57
N LEU A 180 9.94 -6.83 -0.75
CA LEU A 180 8.78 -6.07 -0.30
C LEU A 180 8.03 -6.84 0.78
N ILE A 181 7.55 -6.10 1.76
CA ILE A 181 6.54 -6.55 2.72
C ILE A 181 5.25 -5.82 2.41
N VAL A 182 4.23 -6.62 2.13
CA VAL A 182 2.86 -6.18 1.98
C VAL A 182 2.17 -6.44 3.30
N VAL A 183 1.70 -5.38 3.95
CA VAL A 183 0.84 -5.45 5.12
C VAL A 183 -0.57 -5.72 4.63
N ASP A 184 -1.07 -6.91 4.93
CA ASP A 184 -2.36 -7.40 4.46
C ASP A 184 -3.48 -6.72 5.27
N ASN A 185 -3.92 -5.55 4.80
CA ASN A 185 -5.05 -4.81 5.35
C ASN A 185 -6.22 -4.87 4.35
N ASP A 186 -7.38 -5.32 4.81
CA ASP A 186 -8.63 -5.26 4.03
C ASP A 186 -9.24 -3.85 4.14
N PRO A 187 -9.57 -3.16 3.03
CA PRO A 187 -9.44 -3.57 1.62
C PRO A 187 -8.14 -3.14 0.93
N MET A 188 -7.30 -2.32 1.59
CA MET A 188 -6.11 -1.75 0.96
C MET A 188 -4.83 -2.18 1.67
N PRO A 189 -3.98 -3.00 1.03
CA PRO A 189 -2.70 -3.38 1.58
C PRO A 189 -1.72 -2.20 1.58
N LEU A 190 -0.84 -2.14 2.58
CA LEU A 190 0.26 -1.18 2.61
C LEU A 190 1.54 -1.86 2.15
N ILE A 191 2.29 -1.22 1.26
CA ILE A 191 3.53 -1.78 0.72
C ILE A 191 4.71 -1.07 1.37
N ALA A 192 5.64 -1.84 1.91
CA ALA A 192 6.89 -1.34 2.44
C ALA A 192 8.06 -2.14 1.85
N LEU A 193 9.17 -1.47 1.59
CA LEU A 193 10.40 -2.09 1.11
C LEU A 193 11.27 -2.48 2.31
N VAL A 194 11.87 -3.67 2.26
CA VAL A 194 12.76 -4.14 3.32
C VAL A 194 14.09 -3.42 3.20
N GLN A 195 14.37 -2.54 4.17
CA GLN A 195 15.66 -1.83 4.25
C GLN A 195 16.69 -2.69 4.97
N GLN A 196 16.31 -3.33 6.07
CA GLN A 196 17.16 -4.26 6.80
C GLN A 196 16.37 -5.51 7.16
N ALA A 197 16.78 -6.65 6.60
CA ALA A 197 16.17 -7.94 6.89
C ALA A 197 16.67 -8.50 8.22
N GLY A 198 15.82 -9.31 8.87
CA GLY A 198 16.22 -10.04 10.06
C GLY A 198 15.09 -10.90 10.62
N ILE A 199 15.48 -12.04 11.23
CA ILE A 199 14.54 -13.04 11.74
C ILE A 199 13.89 -12.68 13.08
N LYS A 200 14.44 -11.69 13.79
CA LYS A 200 13.89 -11.18 15.07
C LYS A 200 13.35 -9.76 14.93
N LYS A 201 14.08 -8.93 14.20
CA LYS A 201 13.76 -7.54 13.91
C LYS A 201 14.06 -7.26 12.45
N CYS A 202 13.24 -6.41 11.84
CA CYS A 202 13.49 -5.88 10.52
C CYS A 202 13.11 -4.40 10.49
N THR A 203 13.72 -3.68 9.55
CA THR A 203 13.45 -2.26 9.28
C THR A 203 12.86 -2.15 7.90
N LEU A 204 11.73 -1.46 7.78
CA LEU A 204 11.02 -1.23 6.53
C LEU A 204 11.00 0.26 6.18
N LEU A 205 10.94 0.55 4.90
CA LEU A 205 10.63 1.87 4.35
C LEU A 205 9.24 1.82 3.73
N GLY A 206 8.32 2.66 4.18
CA GLY A 206 6.95 2.65 3.68
C GLY A 206 6.16 3.88 4.10
N ALA A 207 5.25 4.28 3.22
CA ALA A 207 4.27 5.32 3.48
C ALA A 207 2.97 4.69 3.98
N GLY A 208 2.44 5.21 5.08
CA GLY A 208 1.15 4.79 5.61
C GLY A 208 1.06 5.00 7.12
N PRO A 209 -0.17 4.98 7.69
CA PRO A 209 -0.34 5.04 9.12
C PRO A 209 0.06 3.70 9.75
N PHE A 210 1.33 3.54 10.11
CA PHE A 210 1.77 2.42 10.92
C PHE A 210 1.48 2.70 12.40
N GLN A 211 0.78 1.78 13.04
CA GLN A 211 0.35 1.93 14.43
C GLN A 211 1.26 1.13 15.35
N LYS A 212 1.94 1.82 16.27
CA LYS A 212 2.77 1.19 17.29
C LYS A 212 1.97 0.19 18.13
N GLY A 213 2.56 -0.98 18.38
CA GLY A 213 1.99 -2.09 19.13
C GLY A 213 0.99 -2.94 18.35
N LYS A 214 0.70 -2.60 17.09
CA LYS A 214 -0.18 -3.40 16.23
C LYS A 214 0.60 -4.58 15.66
N VAL A 215 0.04 -5.78 15.85
CA VAL A 215 0.46 -6.97 15.11
C VAL A 215 -0.30 -7.02 13.80
N VAL A 216 0.44 -7.13 12.70
CA VAL A 216 -0.10 -7.17 11.35
C VAL A 216 0.30 -8.46 10.65
N MET A 217 -0.63 -9.00 9.85
CA MET A 217 -0.34 -10.07 8.91
C MET A 217 0.34 -9.47 7.68
N CYS A 218 1.32 -10.18 7.16
CA CYS A 218 2.08 -9.74 6.02
C CYS A 218 2.39 -10.87 5.04
N SER A 219 2.54 -10.46 3.80
CA SER A 219 3.03 -11.26 2.69
C SER A 219 4.33 -10.67 2.14
N MET A 220 5.27 -11.53 1.73
CA MET A 220 6.58 -11.15 1.20
C MET A 220 6.63 -11.34 -0.30
N TYR A 221 7.12 -10.31 -1.00
CA TYR A 221 7.28 -10.31 -2.44
C TYR A 221 8.70 -9.93 -2.83
N SER A 222 9.16 -10.42 -3.97
CA SER A 222 10.36 -9.90 -4.63
C SER A 222 9.94 -9.46 -6.02
N GLY A 223 10.02 -8.14 -6.27
CA GLY A 223 9.34 -7.53 -7.40
C GLY A 223 7.83 -7.79 -7.34
N THR A 224 7.29 -8.47 -8.35
CA THR A 224 5.88 -8.87 -8.42
C THR A 224 5.59 -10.29 -7.95
N ALA A 225 6.63 -11.09 -7.72
CA ALA A 225 6.47 -12.49 -7.38
C ALA A 225 6.27 -12.67 -5.87
N LEU A 226 5.16 -13.29 -5.47
CA LEU A 226 4.93 -13.73 -4.10
C LEU A 226 5.98 -14.78 -3.72
N LYS A 227 6.63 -14.59 -2.57
CA LYS A 227 7.67 -15.49 -2.07
C LYS A 227 7.29 -16.20 -0.77
N ALA A 228 6.53 -15.54 0.10
CA ALA A 228 6.04 -16.15 1.33
C ALA A 228 4.77 -15.44 1.84
N LYS A 229 3.94 -16.18 2.57
CA LYS A 229 2.77 -15.66 3.31
C LYS A 229 2.95 -15.95 4.80
N ASN A 230 2.00 -15.47 5.61
CA ASN A 230 1.88 -15.76 7.04
C ASN A 230 3.07 -15.26 7.87
N LEU A 231 3.59 -14.09 7.52
CA LEU A 231 4.52 -13.34 8.36
C LEU A 231 3.71 -12.45 9.31
N LYS A 232 3.96 -12.52 10.62
CA LYS A 232 3.37 -11.59 11.60
C LYS A 232 4.44 -10.64 12.09
N LEU A 233 4.20 -9.35 11.89
CA LEU A 233 5.07 -8.29 12.39
C LEU A 233 4.34 -7.48 13.46
N ASN A 234 5.03 -7.22 14.57
CA ASN A 234 4.61 -6.19 15.52
C ASN A 234 5.33 -4.89 15.19
N ILE A 235 4.57 -3.84 14.92
CA ILE A 235 5.11 -2.50 14.66
C ILE A 235 5.59 -1.92 16.01
N GLU A 236 6.90 -1.82 16.22
CA GLU A 236 7.46 -1.26 17.45
C GLU A 236 7.47 0.27 17.43
N GLU A 237 7.76 0.85 16.27
CA GLU A 237 7.89 2.29 16.07
C GLU A 237 7.72 2.66 14.60
N TYR A 238 7.21 3.85 14.34
CA TYR A 238 7.09 4.44 13.01
C TYR A 238 7.49 5.91 13.06
N HIS A 239 8.40 6.31 12.16
CA HIS A 239 8.84 7.69 12.00
C HIS A 239 8.31 8.24 10.68
N PRO A 240 7.18 8.97 10.66
CA PRO A 240 6.55 9.41 9.42
C PRO A 240 7.45 10.28 8.53
N ARG A 241 8.32 11.10 9.13
CA ARG A 241 9.24 11.98 8.37
C ARG A 241 10.34 11.22 7.64
N GLU A 242 10.77 10.10 8.19
CA GLU A 242 11.79 9.23 7.58
C GLU A 242 11.16 8.04 6.85
N GLN A 243 9.83 7.88 6.97
CA GLN A 243 9.05 6.74 6.49
C GLN A 243 9.61 5.38 6.95
N LYS A 244 10.35 5.38 8.08
CA LYS A 244 10.96 4.19 8.66
C LYS A 244 10.02 3.51 9.64
N VAL A 245 9.84 2.21 9.45
CA VAL A 245 9.04 1.35 10.32
C VAL A 245 9.94 0.31 10.96
N TYR A 246 10.00 0.31 12.28
CA TYR A 246 10.74 -0.68 13.05
C TYR A 246 9.80 -1.79 13.48
N CYS A 247 10.12 -3.02 13.08
CA CYS A 247 9.26 -4.18 13.29
C CYS A 247 9.96 -5.27 14.08
N ARG A 248 9.21 -5.93 14.97
CA ARG A 248 9.59 -7.21 15.58
C ARG A 248 8.86 -8.33 14.86
N VAL A 249 9.58 -9.37 14.48
CA VAL A 249 9.00 -10.58 13.92
C VAL A 249 8.36 -11.38 15.06
N VAL A 250 7.04 -11.57 14.99
CA VAL A 250 6.25 -12.33 15.98
C VAL A 250 6.16 -13.79 15.57
N GLU A 251 5.84 -14.01 14.29
CA GLU A 251 5.70 -15.33 13.69
C GLU A 251 6.22 -15.27 12.27
N ILE A 252 6.93 -16.30 11.83
CA ILE A 252 7.54 -16.35 10.51
C ILE A 252 7.47 -17.78 9.97
N SER A 253 6.99 -17.92 8.75
CA SER A 253 7.01 -19.20 8.04
C SER A 253 8.44 -19.61 7.67
N GLU A 254 8.70 -20.90 7.51
CA GLU A 254 10.05 -21.41 7.16
C GLU A 254 10.55 -20.86 5.81
N SER A 255 9.66 -20.59 4.85
CA SER A 255 10.01 -19.94 3.59
C SER A 255 10.42 -18.47 3.81
N ALA A 256 9.63 -17.70 4.55
CA ALA A 256 9.94 -16.30 4.89
C ALA A 256 11.26 -16.19 5.66
N LYS A 257 11.52 -17.11 6.58
CA LYS A 257 12.76 -17.16 7.37
C LYS A 257 14.00 -17.34 6.49
N LYS A 258 13.97 -18.28 5.55
CA LYS A 258 15.08 -18.49 4.59
C LYS A 258 15.33 -17.26 3.73
N ILE A 259 14.26 -16.60 3.27
CA ILE A 259 14.36 -15.37 2.46
C ILE A 259 14.99 -14.24 3.28
N MET A 260 14.51 -14.01 4.51
CA MET A 260 15.06 -12.98 5.39
C MET A 260 16.53 -13.22 5.76
N GLN A 261 16.96 -14.47 5.89
CA GLN A 261 18.36 -14.82 6.14
C GLN A 261 19.23 -14.50 4.94
N ASN A 262 18.83 -14.96 3.75
CA ASN A 262 19.58 -14.71 2.51
C ASN A 262 19.66 -13.23 2.13
N TYR A 263 18.72 -12.40 2.60
CA TYR A 263 18.69 -10.95 2.33
C TYR A 263 19.44 -10.12 3.38
N ALA A 264 19.84 -10.74 4.50
CA ALA A 264 20.58 -10.07 5.58
C ALA A 264 22.10 -10.20 5.44
N ASP A 265 22.57 -11.13 4.60
CA ASP A 265 23.97 -11.42 4.28
C ASP A 265 24.43 -10.64 3.03
#